data_AF-A0A381TUB0-F1
#
_entry.id   AF-A0A381TUB0-F1
#
_cell.length_a   1.000
_cell.length_b   1.000
_cell.length_c   1.000
_cell.angle_alpha   90.00
_cell.angle_beta   90.00
_cell.angle_gamma   90.00
#
_symmetry.space_group_name_H-M   'P 1'
#
loop_
_entity.id
_entity.type
_entity.pdbx_description
1 polymer ?
#
loop_
_entity_poly.entity_id
_entity_poly.type
_entity_poly.pdbx_seq_one_letter_code
_entity_poly.pdbx_strand_id
1 'polypeptide(L)'
;MVLGVTALVFAQPRDRGPRMRKHTVTRAGSVRLVPATKRPQAKNHHSVRIIKGERVLGSNGIPAHLVGAFPNSGNPHTITEQNYDFKIPADPEPAHRVSPVHYDQGTSGPPNRPLGIALNGVLFDPGTAEFWNGDRDANWNYEALGGSIDLGLDDNHAHVQPTGAYHYHGLPTKYLAELGVSRNRHSPQVGWAADGFPIYALYGYKDPRDPRSQVVEMTSSYRLRSGKRPSGKTGPGGKYDGAFLRDYEFANGRGTLDECNGRFCVTPEFPNGTYAYFLTNKWPVVPRYFRGTPAELRSETRGQQGQRRDGRRPPRRGR
;
A
#
# COMPACT_ATOMS: atom_id res chain seq x y z
N MET A 1 34.58 -10.51 57.33
CA MET A 1 35.10 -10.58 55.95
C MET A 1 34.12 -11.44 55.14
N VAL A 2 33.21 -10.83 54.39
CA VAL A 2 32.31 -11.52 53.46
C VAL A 2 32.30 -10.70 52.18
N LEU A 3 32.93 -11.25 51.14
CA LEU A 3 33.00 -10.66 49.79
C LEU A 3 31.76 -11.10 49.01
N GLY A 4 30.87 -10.15 48.72
CA GLY A 4 29.76 -10.36 47.78
C GLY A 4 30.21 -10.02 46.36
N VAL A 5 30.23 -11.02 45.47
CA VAL A 5 30.50 -10.83 44.04
C VAL A 5 29.17 -10.56 43.35
N THR A 6 28.98 -9.35 42.84
CA THR A 6 27.83 -8.99 42.01
C THR A 6 28.13 -9.39 40.56
N ALA A 7 27.43 -10.42 40.06
CA ALA A 7 27.49 -10.81 38.66
C ALA A 7 26.65 -9.83 37.82
N LEU A 8 27.30 -9.01 36.99
CA LEU A 8 26.62 -8.29 35.92
C LEU A 8 26.22 -9.29 34.83
N VAL A 9 24.92 -9.53 34.69
CA VAL A 9 24.35 -10.22 33.55
C VAL A 9 24.28 -9.24 32.38
N PHE A 10 25.19 -9.38 31.42
CA PHE A 10 25.06 -8.70 30.13
C PHE A 10 23.88 -9.30 29.37
N ALA A 11 22.81 -8.52 29.22
CA ALA A 11 21.70 -8.86 28.35
C ALA A 11 22.22 -8.95 26.90
N GLN A 12 22.10 -10.13 26.29
CA GLN A 12 22.34 -10.30 24.86
C GLN A 12 21.39 -9.41 24.05
N PRO A 13 21.85 -8.77 22.95
CA PRO A 13 20.98 -8.00 22.09
C PRO A 13 19.91 -8.93 21.51
N ARG A 14 18.64 -8.52 21.69
CA ARG A 14 17.46 -9.18 21.11
C ARG A 14 17.70 -9.47 19.63
N ASP A 15 17.39 -10.71 19.26
CA ASP A 15 17.44 -11.22 17.90
C ASP A 15 16.93 -10.17 16.90
N ARG A 16 17.84 -9.63 16.08
CA ARG A 16 17.46 -8.71 15.01
C ARG A 16 16.63 -9.52 14.04
N GLY A 17 15.43 -9.03 13.71
CA GLY A 17 14.56 -9.64 12.71
C GLY A 17 15.28 -9.88 11.36
N PRO A 18 14.58 -10.44 10.36
CA PRO A 18 15.17 -10.80 9.07
C PRO A 18 16.08 -9.67 8.53
N ARG A 19 17.31 -10.02 8.11
CA ARG A 19 18.24 -9.03 7.56
C ARG A 19 17.59 -8.34 6.36
N MET A 20 17.40 -7.03 6.45
CA MET A 20 16.88 -6.23 5.36
C MET A 20 17.83 -6.23 4.17
N ARG A 21 17.26 -6.20 2.96
CA ARG A 21 18.05 -5.99 1.75
C ARG A 21 18.73 -4.63 1.83
N LYS A 22 19.98 -4.57 1.36
CA LYS A 22 20.77 -3.35 1.33
C LYS A 22 20.83 -2.82 -0.09
N HIS A 23 20.42 -1.58 -0.26
CA HIS A 23 20.55 -0.85 -1.52
C HIS A 23 21.36 0.41 -1.30
N THR A 24 22.22 0.74 -2.26
CA THR A 24 23.11 1.92 -2.19
C THR A 24 22.77 2.96 -3.25
N VAL A 25 21.83 2.65 -4.17
CA VAL A 25 21.40 3.58 -5.22
C VAL A 25 20.73 4.79 -4.59
N THR A 26 21.09 6.00 -5.02
CA THR A 26 20.58 7.24 -4.42
C THR A 26 19.83 8.12 -5.42
N ARG A 27 19.76 7.73 -6.69
CA ARG A 27 19.10 8.51 -7.73
C ARG A 27 17.82 7.83 -8.15
N ALA A 28 16.82 8.64 -8.48
CA ALA A 28 15.63 8.16 -9.17
C ALA A 28 16.03 7.60 -10.55
N GLY A 29 15.22 6.70 -11.06
CA GLY A 29 15.39 6.08 -12.37
C GLY A 29 14.08 5.96 -13.11
N SER A 30 14.11 5.30 -14.26
CA SER A 30 12.90 4.95 -14.99
C SER A 30 12.32 3.65 -14.45
N VAL A 31 11.02 3.64 -14.16
CA VAL A 31 10.32 2.41 -13.80
C VAL A 31 10.22 1.52 -15.04
N ARG A 32 10.75 0.29 -14.94
CA ARG A 32 10.64 -0.72 -16.00
C ARG A 32 9.48 -1.66 -15.68
N LEU A 33 8.40 -1.56 -16.45
CA LEU A 33 7.21 -2.39 -16.28
C LEU A 33 7.29 -3.67 -17.13
N VAL A 34 6.85 -4.78 -16.56
CA VAL A 34 6.65 -6.05 -17.24
C VAL A 34 5.26 -6.06 -17.90
N PRO A 35 5.14 -6.40 -19.20
CA PRO A 35 3.86 -6.43 -19.88
C PRO A 35 2.82 -7.33 -19.20
N ALA A 36 1.65 -6.78 -18.91
CA ALA A 36 0.56 -7.52 -18.28
C ALA A 36 -0.24 -8.35 -19.32
N THR A 37 0.21 -9.58 -19.54
CA THR A 37 -0.26 -10.48 -20.61
C THR A 37 -0.72 -11.86 -20.13
N LYS A 38 -0.55 -12.15 -18.83
CA LYS A 38 -0.87 -13.45 -18.24
C LYS A 38 -2.20 -13.38 -17.51
N ARG A 39 -3.01 -14.44 -17.61
CA ARG A 39 -4.17 -14.61 -16.74
C ARG A 39 -3.69 -15.23 -15.41
N PRO A 40 -4.14 -14.71 -14.25
CA PRO A 40 -3.94 -15.42 -12.99
C PRO A 40 -4.50 -16.84 -13.04
N GLN A 41 -3.85 -17.77 -12.32
CA GLN A 41 -4.25 -19.18 -12.31
C GLN A 41 -5.60 -19.40 -11.59
N ALA A 42 -5.78 -18.73 -10.46
CA ALA A 42 -7.03 -18.72 -9.72
C ALA A 42 -8.00 -17.68 -10.29
N LYS A 43 -9.30 -17.89 -10.07
CA LYS A 43 -10.33 -16.90 -10.43
C LYS A 43 -10.43 -15.84 -9.35
N ASN A 44 -10.79 -14.62 -9.73
CA ASN A 44 -11.10 -13.57 -8.76
C ASN A 44 -12.33 -13.93 -7.92
N HIS A 45 -12.22 -13.74 -6.61
CA HIS A 45 -13.34 -13.77 -5.69
C HIS A 45 -13.24 -12.59 -4.72
N HIS A 46 -14.31 -11.82 -4.63
CA HIS A 46 -14.43 -10.71 -3.69
C HIS A 46 -15.89 -10.50 -3.29
N SER A 47 -16.12 -9.96 -2.11
CA SER A 47 -17.45 -9.61 -1.62
C SER A 47 -17.39 -8.36 -0.74
N VAL A 48 -18.49 -7.61 -0.76
CA VAL A 48 -18.70 -6.44 0.08
C VAL A 48 -20.08 -6.59 0.73
N ARG A 49 -20.14 -6.51 2.06
CA ARG A 49 -21.39 -6.57 2.83
C ARG A 49 -21.34 -5.56 3.97
N ILE A 50 -22.50 -5.01 4.33
CA ILE A 50 -22.61 -4.17 5.53
C ILE A 50 -23.21 -5.00 6.66
N ILE A 51 -22.53 -5.06 7.80
CA ILE A 51 -22.98 -5.78 8.99
C ILE A 51 -22.77 -4.89 10.20
N LYS A 52 -23.86 -4.55 10.90
CA LYS A 52 -23.81 -3.78 12.15
C LYS A 52 -22.97 -2.50 12.07
N GLY A 53 -23.06 -1.76 10.96
CA GLY A 53 -22.30 -0.51 10.75
C GLY A 53 -20.86 -0.69 10.25
N GLU A 54 -20.39 -1.93 10.08
CA GLU A 54 -19.10 -2.22 9.47
C GLU A 54 -19.28 -2.66 8.02
N ARG A 55 -18.40 -2.19 7.13
CA ARG A 55 -18.22 -2.74 5.78
C ARG A 55 -17.24 -3.89 5.87
N VAL A 56 -17.75 -5.10 5.65
CA VAL A 56 -16.99 -6.34 5.66
C VAL A 56 -16.61 -6.71 4.23
N LEU A 57 -15.32 -6.91 4.01
CA LEU A 57 -14.68 -7.04 2.70
C LEU A 57 -13.96 -8.38 2.63
N GLY A 58 -14.54 -9.32 1.90
CA GLY A 58 -13.93 -10.63 1.63
C GLY A 58 -13.18 -10.63 0.31
N SER A 59 -11.98 -11.20 0.23
CA SER A 59 -11.31 -11.41 -1.08
C SER A 59 -10.21 -12.47 -1.05
N ASN A 60 -9.99 -13.13 -2.19
CA ASN A 60 -8.82 -13.96 -2.42
C ASN A 60 -7.59 -13.21 -2.98
N GLY A 61 -7.65 -11.88 -3.17
CA GLY A 61 -6.52 -11.07 -3.61
C GLY A 61 -6.08 -11.30 -5.07
N ILE A 62 -6.86 -12.05 -5.86
CA ILE A 62 -6.54 -12.36 -7.26
C ILE A 62 -7.28 -11.39 -8.18
N PRO A 63 -6.61 -10.59 -9.03
CA PRO A 63 -7.32 -9.73 -9.98
C PRO A 63 -8.04 -10.53 -11.07
N ALA A 64 -9.12 -9.97 -11.64
CA ALA A 64 -9.75 -10.53 -12.85
C ALA A 64 -8.98 -10.18 -14.14
N HIS A 65 -8.28 -9.03 -14.13
CA HIS A 65 -7.52 -8.53 -15.26
C HIS A 65 -6.22 -9.30 -15.49
N LEU A 66 -5.60 -9.06 -16.65
CA LEU A 66 -4.27 -9.60 -16.97
C LEU A 66 -3.18 -9.00 -16.08
N VAL A 67 -2.20 -9.82 -15.73
CA VAL A 67 -1.04 -9.49 -14.89
C VAL A 67 0.26 -9.76 -15.64
N GLY A 68 1.37 -9.26 -15.12
CA GLY A 68 2.71 -9.63 -15.57
C GLY A 68 3.00 -11.12 -15.41
N ALA A 69 4.07 -11.60 -16.04
CA ALA A 69 4.62 -12.90 -15.68
C ALA A 69 5.24 -12.81 -14.28
N PHE A 70 4.80 -13.67 -13.37
CA PHE A 70 5.35 -13.81 -12.03
C PHE A 70 5.58 -15.31 -11.76
N PRO A 71 6.82 -15.72 -11.39
CA PRO A 71 7.99 -14.88 -11.15
C PRO A 71 8.57 -14.23 -12.42
N ASN A 72 9.32 -13.15 -12.25
CA ASN A 72 10.12 -12.48 -13.27
C ASN A 72 11.49 -12.07 -12.72
N SER A 73 12.34 -11.44 -13.56
CA SER A 73 13.71 -11.08 -13.20
C SER A 73 13.82 -10.10 -12.02
N GLY A 74 12.81 -9.26 -11.80
CA GLY A 74 12.77 -8.29 -10.69
C GLY A 74 11.96 -8.78 -9.48
N ASN A 75 11.17 -9.85 -9.64
CA ASN A 75 10.34 -10.41 -8.57
C ASN A 75 10.29 -11.95 -8.65
N PRO A 76 10.90 -12.68 -7.70
CA PRO A 76 10.98 -14.14 -7.73
C PRO A 76 9.71 -14.85 -7.18
N HIS A 77 8.65 -14.12 -6.85
CA HIS A 77 7.46 -14.67 -6.20
C HIS A 77 6.33 -14.95 -7.20
N THR A 78 5.52 -15.96 -6.88
CA THR A 78 4.35 -16.38 -7.67
C THR A 78 3.06 -15.89 -7.01
N ILE A 79 2.08 -15.46 -7.80
CA ILE A 79 0.77 -15.06 -7.30
C ILE A 79 0.05 -16.28 -6.72
N THR A 80 -0.44 -16.18 -5.48
CA THR A 80 -1.29 -17.19 -4.83
C THR A 80 -2.51 -16.55 -4.19
N GLU A 81 -3.57 -17.35 -4.04
CA GLU A 81 -4.77 -16.91 -3.34
C GLU A 81 -4.47 -16.51 -1.90
N GLN A 82 -5.10 -15.44 -1.47
CA GLN A 82 -5.09 -14.93 -0.11
C GLN A 82 -6.44 -15.23 0.55
N ASN A 83 -6.58 -14.93 1.84
CA ASN A 83 -7.86 -15.04 2.55
C ASN A 83 -8.12 -13.77 3.35
N TYR A 84 -8.53 -12.72 2.64
CA TYR A 84 -8.85 -11.44 3.24
C TYR A 84 -10.29 -11.44 3.75
N ASP A 85 -10.46 -11.03 5.01
CA ASP A 85 -11.75 -10.72 5.64
C ASP A 85 -11.54 -9.46 6.50
N PHE A 86 -11.63 -8.30 5.84
CA PHE A 86 -11.40 -7.01 6.48
C PHE A 86 -12.71 -6.39 6.95
N LYS A 87 -12.62 -5.58 8.00
CA LYS A 87 -13.72 -4.76 8.48
C LYS A 87 -13.27 -3.32 8.55
N ILE A 88 -13.99 -2.44 7.86
CA ILE A 88 -13.75 -1.00 7.85
C ILE A 88 -15.05 -0.27 8.17
N PRO A 89 -15.00 1.01 8.60
CA PRO A 89 -16.21 1.78 8.83
C PRO A 89 -17.11 1.82 7.59
N ALA A 90 -18.41 1.52 7.74
CA ALA A 90 -19.37 1.70 6.65
C ALA A 90 -19.72 3.17 6.43
N ASP A 91 -19.74 3.95 7.52
CA ASP A 91 -20.00 5.38 7.57
C ASP A 91 -18.78 6.09 8.21
N PRO A 92 -17.75 6.43 7.41
CA PRO A 92 -16.50 6.97 7.91
C PRO A 92 -16.61 8.45 8.28
N GLU A 93 -15.97 8.83 9.38
CA GLU A 93 -15.85 10.22 9.81
C GLU A 93 -14.40 10.72 9.73
N PRO A 94 -14.17 12.01 9.38
CA PRO A 94 -12.84 12.60 9.44
C PRO A 94 -12.30 12.59 10.88
N ALA A 95 -11.07 12.14 11.06
CA ALA A 95 -10.36 12.27 12.31
C ALA A 95 -9.86 13.72 12.52
N HIS A 96 -9.59 14.08 13.78
CA HIS A 96 -8.99 15.38 14.13
C HIS A 96 -7.59 15.57 13.52
N ARG A 97 -6.86 14.48 13.30
CA ARG A 97 -5.52 14.47 12.71
C ARG A 97 -5.44 13.35 11.67
N VAL A 98 -4.76 13.64 10.58
CA VAL A 98 -4.47 12.63 9.56
C VAL A 98 -3.48 11.60 10.07
N SER A 99 -3.60 10.35 9.62
CA SER A 99 -2.70 9.25 10.01
C SER A 99 -1.85 8.81 8.82
N PRO A 100 -0.53 8.62 8.95
CA PRO A 100 0.30 8.24 7.82
C PRO A 100 0.15 6.75 7.47
N VAL A 101 0.26 6.46 6.17
CA VAL A 101 0.39 5.11 5.62
C VAL A 101 1.76 4.50 5.94
N HIS A 102 2.80 5.33 5.94
CA HIS A 102 4.17 4.96 6.32
C HIS A 102 4.38 5.21 7.82
N TYR A 103 4.92 4.23 8.55
CA TYR A 103 5.25 4.39 9.96
C TYR A 103 6.61 5.07 10.13
N ASP A 104 6.68 6.02 11.06
CA ASP A 104 7.93 6.66 11.44
C ASP A 104 8.90 5.68 12.16
N GLN A 105 10.12 6.17 12.40
CA GLN A 105 11.23 5.44 13.02
C GLN A 105 10.82 4.74 14.33
N GLY A 106 11.44 3.59 14.61
CA GLY A 106 11.26 2.86 15.87
C GLY A 106 9.99 1.99 15.95
N THR A 107 9.14 2.00 14.93
CA THR A 107 7.94 1.13 14.92
C THR A 107 8.30 -0.32 14.64
N SER A 108 7.99 -1.25 15.55
CA SER A 108 8.12 -2.70 15.26
C SER A 108 7.11 -3.15 14.20
N GLY A 109 7.51 -4.05 13.29
CA GLY A 109 6.63 -4.57 12.22
C GLY A 109 6.91 -3.97 10.83
N PRO A 110 6.03 -4.18 9.84
CA PRO A 110 6.27 -3.67 8.49
C PRO A 110 6.25 -2.12 8.45
N PRO A 111 7.02 -1.49 7.56
CA PRO A 111 7.21 -0.03 7.54
C PRO A 111 6.06 0.77 6.96
N ASN A 112 5.14 0.12 6.25
CA ASN A 112 3.97 0.75 5.65
C ASN A 112 2.74 -0.07 6.04
N ARG A 113 1.55 0.43 5.77
CA ARG A 113 0.30 -0.35 5.74
C ARG A 113 -0.40 -0.15 4.38
N PRO A 114 -1.28 -1.05 3.93
CA PRO A 114 -2.08 -0.77 2.74
C PRO A 114 -2.97 0.46 2.97
N LEU A 115 -3.13 1.30 1.94
CA LEU A 115 -4.11 2.38 1.95
C LEU A 115 -5.54 1.82 1.95
N GLY A 116 -5.77 0.76 1.21
CA GLY A 116 -7.13 0.29 0.94
C GLY A 116 -7.16 -0.98 0.11
N ILE A 117 -8.37 -1.39 -0.23
CA ILE A 117 -8.63 -2.51 -1.13
C ILE A 117 -9.45 -2.01 -2.33
N ALA A 118 -9.02 -2.40 -3.52
CA ALA A 118 -9.77 -2.16 -4.75
C ALA A 118 -11.07 -2.98 -4.75
N LEU A 119 -12.09 -2.55 -5.51
CA LEU A 119 -13.34 -3.31 -5.59
C LEU A 119 -13.15 -4.67 -6.28
N ASN A 120 -12.03 -4.88 -7.01
CA ASN A 120 -11.65 -6.20 -7.51
C ASN A 120 -10.94 -7.08 -6.46
N GLY A 121 -10.77 -6.62 -5.23
CA GLY A 121 -10.19 -7.40 -4.13
C GLY A 121 -8.67 -7.32 -3.94
N VAL A 122 -7.95 -6.55 -4.78
CA VAL A 122 -6.50 -6.36 -4.68
C VAL A 122 -6.17 -5.16 -3.80
N LEU A 123 -5.15 -5.28 -2.94
CA LEU A 123 -4.74 -4.20 -2.05
C LEU A 123 -4.00 -3.07 -2.80
N PHE A 124 -4.26 -1.83 -2.39
CA PHE A 124 -3.41 -0.68 -2.66
C PHE A 124 -2.38 -0.58 -1.53
N ASP A 125 -1.15 -1.07 -1.76
CA ASP A 125 -0.06 -1.01 -0.78
C ASP A 125 1.09 -0.20 -1.39
N PRO A 126 1.13 1.12 -1.15
CA PRO A 126 1.95 2.00 -1.98
C PRO A 126 3.40 2.10 -1.50
N GLY A 127 3.72 1.59 -0.32
CA GLY A 127 5.05 1.71 0.28
C GLY A 127 5.90 0.48 0.05
N THR A 128 7.23 0.62 0.18
CA THR A 128 8.17 -0.50 0.04
C THR A 128 8.73 -0.92 1.39
N ALA A 129 9.21 -2.16 1.52
CA ALA A 129 10.03 -2.57 2.66
C ALA A 129 11.54 -2.26 2.45
N GLU A 130 11.87 -1.33 1.53
CA GLU A 130 13.22 -1.14 1.03
C GLU A 130 13.79 0.19 1.51
N PHE A 131 14.98 0.16 2.11
CA PHE A 131 15.62 1.32 2.70
C PHE A 131 17.05 1.44 2.20
N TRP A 132 17.52 2.68 2.05
CA TRP A 132 18.93 2.92 1.77
C TRP A 132 19.79 2.28 2.86
N ASN A 133 20.81 1.51 2.45
CA ASN A 133 21.66 0.67 3.29
C ASN A 133 20.94 -0.39 4.15
N GLY A 134 19.64 -0.64 3.89
CA GLY A 134 18.80 -1.45 4.77
C GLY A 134 18.58 -0.83 6.15
N ASP A 135 18.82 0.48 6.27
CA ASP A 135 18.74 1.21 7.53
C ASP A 135 17.35 1.83 7.69
N ARG A 136 16.50 1.12 8.44
CA ARG A 136 15.15 1.57 8.76
C ARG A 136 15.16 2.76 9.73
N ASP A 137 16.17 2.87 10.57
CA ASP A 137 16.30 3.96 11.53
C ASP A 137 16.68 5.24 10.81
N ALA A 138 17.50 5.20 9.74
CA ALA A 138 17.73 6.37 8.90
C ALA A 138 16.47 6.84 8.13
N ASN A 139 15.48 5.95 7.97
CA ASN A 139 14.19 6.17 7.33
C ASN A 139 14.24 6.82 5.92
N TRP A 140 15.24 6.41 5.12
CA TRP A 140 15.29 6.68 3.69
C TRP A 140 14.65 5.52 2.91
N ASN A 141 13.31 5.45 2.97
CA ASN A 141 12.50 4.44 2.29
C ASN A 141 12.37 4.76 0.79
N TYR A 142 12.62 3.77 -0.07
CA TYR A 142 12.50 3.94 -1.52
C TYR A 142 11.05 4.07 -1.95
N GLU A 143 10.78 5.00 -2.88
CA GLU A 143 9.50 5.10 -3.58
C GLU A 143 9.41 3.96 -4.61
N ALA A 144 8.33 3.17 -4.53
CA ALA A 144 8.13 2.00 -5.41
C ALA A 144 8.15 2.39 -6.89
N LEU A 145 7.61 3.57 -7.20
CA LEU A 145 7.56 4.13 -8.55
C LEU A 145 8.69 5.14 -8.83
N GLY A 146 9.72 5.19 -7.98
CA GLY A 146 10.88 6.08 -8.14
C GLY A 146 11.94 5.52 -9.09
N GLY A 147 11.85 4.24 -9.48
CA GLY A 147 12.75 3.59 -10.45
C GLY A 147 14.18 3.36 -9.96
N SER A 148 14.49 3.62 -8.69
CA SER A 148 15.83 3.41 -8.11
C SER A 148 16.17 1.95 -7.88
N ILE A 149 15.15 1.12 -7.62
CA ILE A 149 15.28 -0.31 -7.36
C ILE A 149 14.29 -1.07 -8.24
N ASP A 150 14.73 -2.22 -8.77
CA ASP A 150 13.88 -3.08 -9.58
C ASP A 150 13.02 -3.95 -8.65
N LEU A 151 11.72 -3.67 -8.62
CA LEU A 151 10.72 -4.42 -7.85
C LEU A 151 9.98 -5.47 -8.71
N GLY A 152 10.30 -5.57 -10.00
CA GLY A 152 9.61 -6.45 -10.95
C GLY A 152 8.15 -6.09 -11.17
N LEU A 153 7.82 -4.79 -11.17
CA LEU A 153 6.47 -4.28 -11.38
C LEU A 153 5.93 -4.65 -12.76
N ASP A 154 4.64 -4.95 -12.88
CA ASP A 154 3.96 -5.11 -14.16
C ASP A 154 3.24 -3.82 -14.62
N ASP A 155 2.61 -3.83 -15.80
CA ASP A 155 1.85 -2.67 -16.33
C ASP A 155 0.72 -2.16 -15.42
N ASN A 156 0.31 -2.92 -14.40
CA ASN A 156 -0.65 -2.48 -13.39
C ASN A 156 0.04 -1.77 -12.21
N HIS A 157 1.33 -1.47 -12.33
CA HIS A 157 2.18 -0.94 -11.26
C HIS A 157 2.12 -1.83 -10.01
N ALA A 158 2.08 -3.14 -10.22
CA ALA A 158 1.87 -4.12 -9.18
C ALA A 158 2.99 -5.15 -9.15
N HIS A 159 3.18 -5.78 -8.00
CA HIS A 159 4.02 -6.97 -7.91
C HIS A 159 3.55 -7.89 -6.79
N VAL A 160 4.32 -8.95 -6.55
CA VAL A 160 3.96 -10.06 -5.66
C VAL A 160 4.85 -10.06 -4.42
N GLN A 161 4.24 -10.08 -3.23
CA GLN A 161 4.98 -10.24 -1.96
C GLN A 161 5.49 -11.68 -1.79
N PRO A 162 6.44 -11.94 -0.88
CA PRO A 162 6.86 -13.31 -0.55
C PRO A 162 5.73 -14.26 -0.12
N THR A 163 4.60 -13.72 0.34
CA THR A 163 3.38 -14.46 0.69
C THR A 163 2.54 -14.89 -0.51
N GLY A 164 2.90 -14.44 -1.72
CA GLY A 164 2.14 -14.60 -2.95
C GLY A 164 1.05 -13.55 -3.18
N ALA A 165 0.92 -12.56 -2.29
CA ALA A 165 -0.04 -11.47 -2.42
C ALA A 165 0.35 -10.50 -3.55
N TYR A 166 -0.45 -10.44 -4.61
CA TYR A 166 -0.37 -9.43 -5.66
C TYR A 166 -1.01 -8.12 -5.15
N HIS A 167 -0.37 -6.97 -5.37
CA HIS A 167 -0.85 -5.67 -4.86
C HIS A 167 -0.36 -4.49 -5.71
N TYR A 168 -1.11 -3.40 -5.70
CA TYR A 168 -0.82 -2.19 -6.48
C TYR A 168 0.03 -1.19 -5.68
N HIS A 169 1.10 -0.72 -6.29
CA HIS A 169 1.83 0.48 -5.86
C HIS A 169 1.39 1.75 -6.59
N GLY A 170 0.74 1.61 -7.75
CA GLY A 170 0.35 2.72 -8.62
C GLY A 170 -1.04 2.56 -9.24
N LEU A 171 -1.23 3.18 -10.41
CA LEU A 171 -2.49 3.07 -11.16
C LEU A 171 -2.62 1.66 -11.73
N PRO A 172 -3.68 0.90 -11.37
CA PRO A 172 -3.87 -0.45 -11.88
C PRO A 172 -4.44 -0.40 -13.31
N THR A 173 -3.56 -0.17 -14.30
CA THR A 173 -3.91 0.17 -15.69
C THR A 173 -5.01 -0.72 -16.29
N LYS A 174 -4.90 -2.05 -16.15
CA LYS A 174 -5.91 -2.96 -16.73
C LYS A 174 -7.22 -2.90 -15.96
N TYR A 175 -7.18 -2.76 -14.64
CA TYR A 175 -8.40 -2.59 -13.82
C TYR A 175 -9.11 -1.27 -14.13
N LEU A 176 -8.38 -0.16 -14.27
CA LEU A 176 -8.97 1.12 -14.66
C LEU A 176 -9.59 1.07 -16.06
N ALA A 177 -8.99 0.30 -16.98
CA ALA A 177 -9.55 0.04 -18.30
C ALA A 177 -10.84 -0.81 -18.23
N GLU A 178 -10.90 -1.85 -17.39
CA GLU A 178 -12.10 -2.65 -17.15
C GLU A 178 -13.26 -1.82 -16.59
N LEU A 179 -12.97 -0.87 -15.68
CA LEU A 179 -13.93 0.11 -15.17
C LEU A 179 -14.27 1.21 -16.20
N GLY A 180 -13.55 1.25 -17.33
CA GLY A 180 -13.72 2.20 -18.41
C GLY A 180 -13.34 3.64 -18.04
N VAL A 181 -12.47 3.86 -17.06
CA VAL A 181 -12.05 5.20 -16.60
C VAL A 181 -11.71 6.10 -17.79
N SER A 182 -12.28 7.30 -17.82
CA SER A 182 -12.17 8.22 -18.96
C SER A 182 -12.26 9.66 -18.50
N ARG A 183 -11.52 10.55 -19.18
CA ARG A 183 -11.50 12.00 -18.90
C ARG A 183 -12.84 12.70 -19.12
N ASN A 184 -13.80 12.05 -19.79
CA ASN A 184 -15.07 12.65 -20.18
C ASN A 184 -16.18 12.48 -19.12
N ARG A 185 -15.93 11.76 -18.02
CA ARG A 185 -16.91 11.53 -16.95
C ARG A 185 -16.21 11.40 -15.60
N HIS A 186 -16.94 11.62 -14.51
CA HIS A 186 -16.42 11.30 -13.17
C HIS A 186 -16.00 9.84 -13.13
N SER A 187 -14.84 9.55 -12.55
CA SER A 187 -14.38 8.17 -12.48
C SER A 187 -15.33 7.33 -11.62
N PRO A 188 -15.55 6.05 -11.97
CA PRO A 188 -16.22 5.11 -11.08
C PRO A 188 -15.39 4.93 -9.81
N GLN A 189 -16.05 4.54 -8.72
CA GLN A 189 -15.35 4.11 -7.52
C GLN A 189 -14.43 2.93 -7.84
N VAL A 190 -13.19 2.99 -7.37
CA VAL A 190 -12.18 1.94 -7.60
C VAL A 190 -11.87 1.13 -6.35
N GLY A 191 -12.24 1.60 -5.16
CA GLY A 191 -11.98 0.88 -3.91
C GLY A 191 -12.49 1.58 -2.66
N TRP A 192 -12.12 0.98 -1.52
CA TRP A 192 -12.33 1.53 -0.18
C TRP A 192 -11.00 1.68 0.53
N ALA A 193 -10.78 2.83 1.15
CA ALA A 193 -9.65 3.04 2.04
C ALA A 193 -9.87 2.32 3.38
N ALA A 194 -8.78 2.06 4.10
CA ALA A 194 -8.81 1.37 5.38
C ALA A 194 -9.64 2.10 6.45
N ASP A 195 -9.81 3.41 6.31
CA ASP A 195 -10.62 4.26 7.18
C ASP A 195 -12.09 4.36 6.73
N GLY A 196 -12.49 3.66 5.66
CA GLY A 196 -13.87 3.54 5.21
C GLY A 196 -14.28 4.48 4.07
N PHE A 197 -13.49 5.51 3.75
CA PHE A 197 -13.82 6.45 2.66
C PHE A 197 -13.60 5.82 1.27
N PRO A 198 -14.37 6.23 0.25
CA PRO A 198 -14.22 5.73 -1.11
C PRO A 198 -12.92 6.22 -1.77
N ILE A 199 -12.39 5.39 -2.66
CA ILE A 199 -11.24 5.70 -3.51
C ILE A 199 -11.73 5.78 -4.95
N TYR A 200 -11.36 6.86 -5.65
CA TYR A 200 -11.55 7.08 -7.08
C TYR A 200 -10.19 7.21 -7.77
N ALA A 201 -10.16 7.25 -9.11
CA ALA A 201 -8.92 7.43 -9.86
C ALA A 201 -9.04 8.57 -10.87
N LEU A 202 -8.04 9.46 -10.93
CA LEU A 202 -7.80 10.45 -11.98
C LEU A 202 -8.82 11.57 -12.18
N TYR A 203 -10.13 11.32 -12.24
CA TYR A 203 -11.09 12.31 -12.71
C TYR A 203 -12.24 12.53 -11.74
N GLY A 204 -12.60 13.80 -11.56
CA GLY A 204 -13.73 14.23 -10.72
C GLY A 204 -14.31 15.55 -11.22
N TYR A 205 -15.38 16.00 -10.57
CA TYR A 205 -16.03 17.28 -10.90
C TYR A 205 -15.13 18.48 -10.56
N LYS A 206 -15.10 19.50 -11.41
CA LYS A 206 -14.30 20.71 -11.19
C LYS A 206 -14.77 21.45 -9.96
N ASP A 207 -16.08 21.70 -9.88
CA ASP A 207 -16.71 22.13 -8.64
C ASP A 207 -17.02 20.88 -7.80
N PRO A 208 -16.40 20.72 -6.61
CA PRO A 208 -16.64 19.56 -5.76
C PRO A 208 -18.08 19.46 -5.25
N ARG A 209 -18.93 20.50 -5.41
CA ARG A 209 -20.31 20.51 -4.94
C ARG A 209 -21.35 20.41 -6.06
N ASP A 210 -20.95 20.43 -7.32
CA ASP A 210 -21.86 20.40 -8.46
C ASP A 210 -21.53 19.25 -9.42
N PRO A 211 -22.37 18.19 -9.50
CA PRO A 211 -22.16 17.08 -10.42
C PRO A 211 -22.41 17.45 -11.89
N ARG A 212 -22.92 18.65 -12.17
CA ARG A 212 -23.07 19.19 -13.54
C ARG A 212 -21.84 19.98 -13.99
N SER A 213 -20.90 20.25 -13.10
CA SER A 213 -19.68 20.96 -13.45
C SER A 213 -18.77 20.11 -14.35
N GLN A 214 -17.85 20.78 -15.04
CA GLN A 214 -16.88 20.13 -15.92
C GLN A 214 -16.13 19.01 -15.18
N VAL A 215 -15.85 17.89 -15.85
CA VAL A 215 -14.93 16.86 -15.35
C VAL A 215 -13.49 17.26 -15.63
N VAL A 216 -12.64 17.21 -14.61
CA VAL A 216 -11.21 17.56 -14.70
C VAL A 216 -10.36 16.49 -14.04
N GLU A 217 -9.09 16.42 -14.44
CA GLU A 217 -8.10 15.58 -13.77
C GLU A 217 -7.85 16.10 -12.35
N MET A 218 -7.96 15.20 -11.36
CA MET A 218 -7.58 15.45 -9.98
C MET A 218 -6.06 15.39 -9.86
N THR A 219 -5.47 16.43 -9.28
CA THR A 219 -4.02 16.59 -9.21
C THR A 219 -3.54 16.67 -7.78
N SER A 220 -2.45 15.97 -7.50
CA SER A 220 -1.80 16.03 -6.20
C SER A 220 -1.22 17.41 -5.91
N SER A 221 -1.27 17.81 -4.65
CA SER A 221 -0.62 19.03 -4.13
C SER A 221 0.81 18.79 -3.66
N TYR A 222 1.37 17.60 -3.86
CA TYR A 222 2.76 17.33 -3.50
C TYR A 222 3.75 17.73 -4.61
N ARG A 223 4.99 17.99 -4.20
CA ARG A 223 6.11 18.29 -5.10
C ARG A 223 7.41 17.74 -4.54
N LEU A 224 8.42 17.61 -5.39
CA LEU A 224 9.78 17.39 -4.93
C LEU A 224 10.24 18.59 -4.11
N ARG A 225 10.92 18.32 -3.00
CA ARG A 225 11.70 19.30 -2.25
C ARG A 225 12.79 19.89 -3.13
N SER A 226 13.21 21.11 -2.82
CA SER A 226 14.36 21.74 -3.48
C SER A 226 15.67 21.42 -2.76
N GLY A 227 16.81 21.55 -3.45
CA GLY A 227 18.13 21.40 -2.84
C GLY A 227 18.67 19.96 -2.79
N LYS A 228 19.44 19.66 -1.75
CA LYS A 228 20.17 18.38 -1.57
C LYS A 228 19.71 17.67 -0.30
N ARG A 229 19.67 16.33 -0.37
CA ARG A 229 19.47 15.47 0.79
C ARG A 229 20.66 15.56 1.75
N PRO A 230 20.47 15.31 3.06
CA PRO A 230 21.54 14.98 3.98
C PRO A 230 22.43 13.86 3.43
N SER A 231 23.73 13.92 3.74
CA SER A 231 24.75 12.94 3.30
C SER A 231 25.45 12.27 4.48
N GLY A 232 26.08 11.12 4.24
CA GLY A 232 26.86 10.40 5.25
C GLY A 232 25.96 9.58 6.16
N LYS A 233 26.19 9.63 7.47
CA LYS A 233 25.42 8.83 8.44
C LYS A 233 23.95 9.21 8.52
N THR A 234 23.58 10.41 8.10
CA THR A 234 22.22 10.94 8.22
C THR A 234 21.43 10.87 6.91
N GLY A 235 22.04 10.43 5.80
CA GLY A 235 21.30 10.24 4.56
C GLY A 235 22.12 9.92 3.29
N PRO A 236 21.42 9.60 2.19
CA PRO A 236 22.00 9.10 0.95
C PRO A 236 22.72 10.19 0.13
N GLY A 237 22.56 11.47 0.45
CA GLY A 237 23.02 12.57 -0.38
C GLY A 237 22.30 12.64 -1.73
N GLY A 238 22.80 13.52 -2.61
CA GLY A 238 22.17 13.80 -3.91
C GLY A 238 21.05 14.83 -3.83
N LYS A 239 20.31 15.02 -4.93
CA LYS A 239 19.16 15.92 -5.02
C LYS A 239 17.89 15.19 -4.60
N TYR A 240 16.88 15.90 -4.14
CA TYR A 240 15.53 15.34 -4.01
C TYR A 240 14.95 15.09 -5.41
N ASP A 241 15.04 13.86 -5.89
CA ASP A 241 14.70 13.49 -7.28
C ASP A 241 13.56 12.46 -7.39
N GLY A 242 13.02 12.00 -6.27
CA GLY A 242 11.89 11.07 -6.22
C GLY A 242 12.28 9.62 -5.96
N ALA A 243 13.57 9.34 -5.73
CA ALA A 243 14.06 8.03 -5.30
C ALA A 243 13.44 7.58 -3.97
N PHE A 244 13.19 8.52 -3.06
CA PHE A 244 12.74 8.24 -1.70
C PHE A 244 11.42 8.96 -1.37
N LEU A 245 10.62 8.38 -0.48
CA LEU A 245 9.38 9.02 0.00
C LEU A 245 9.63 10.43 0.56
N ARG A 246 10.75 10.60 1.29
CA ARG A 246 11.15 11.87 1.92
C ARG A 246 11.59 12.93 0.92
N ASP A 247 11.67 12.61 -0.37
CA ASP A 247 11.96 13.61 -1.40
C ASP A 247 10.82 14.56 -1.68
N TYR A 248 9.62 14.18 -1.28
CA TYR A 248 8.44 14.97 -1.51
C TYR A 248 8.06 15.80 -0.29
N GLU A 249 7.37 16.90 -0.55
CA GLU A 249 6.74 17.75 0.44
C GLU A 249 5.34 18.15 -0.04
N PHE A 250 4.42 18.30 0.91
CA PHE A 250 3.09 18.82 0.64
C PHE A 250 3.18 20.33 0.41
N ALA A 251 2.54 20.81 -0.66
CA ALA A 251 2.44 22.23 -0.96
C ALA A 251 0.96 22.60 -1.14
N ASN A 252 0.35 23.12 -0.07
CA ASN A 252 -1.08 23.44 -0.04
C ASN A 252 -1.52 24.29 -1.25
N GLY A 253 -2.63 23.90 -1.87
CA GLY A 253 -3.21 24.59 -3.04
C GLY A 253 -2.44 24.44 -4.35
N ARG A 254 -1.39 23.62 -4.42
CA ARG A 254 -0.65 23.36 -5.67
C ARG A 254 -1.48 22.55 -6.68
N GLY A 255 -2.21 21.56 -6.18
CA GLY A 255 -3.12 20.73 -6.96
C GLY A 255 -4.56 20.93 -6.50
N THR A 256 -5.43 20.00 -6.89
CA THR A 256 -6.86 20.01 -6.53
C THR A 256 -7.17 19.24 -5.25
N LEU A 257 -6.18 18.55 -4.68
CA LEU A 257 -6.32 17.63 -3.56
C LEU A 257 -5.54 18.08 -2.33
N ASP A 258 -5.97 17.64 -1.16
CA ASP A 258 -5.34 17.95 0.13
C ASP A 258 -4.11 17.05 0.43
N GLU A 259 -3.60 17.13 1.67
CA GLU A 259 -2.45 16.35 2.15
C GLU A 259 -2.70 14.83 2.17
N CYS A 260 -3.95 14.42 2.23
CA CYS A 260 -4.37 13.03 2.11
C CYS A 260 -4.60 12.61 0.65
N ASN A 261 -4.27 13.46 -0.32
CA ASN A 261 -4.55 13.24 -1.74
C ASN A 261 -6.05 12.94 -1.98
N GLY A 262 -6.91 13.65 -1.24
CA GLY A 262 -8.36 13.58 -1.37
C GLY A 262 -9.00 14.96 -1.24
N ARG A 263 -10.33 14.97 -1.20
CA ARG A 263 -11.16 16.16 -0.92
C ARG A 263 -12.58 15.75 -0.57
N PHE A 264 -13.33 16.64 0.07
CA PHE A 264 -14.79 16.50 0.14
C PHE A 264 -15.41 16.87 -1.21
N CYS A 265 -16.21 15.98 -1.78
CA CYS A 265 -16.94 16.23 -3.02
C CYS A 265 -18.20 15.36 -3.17
N VAL A 266 -19.14 15.81 -3.99
CA VAL A 266 -20.20 14.96 -4.54
C VAL A 266 -19.63 13.99 -5.55
N THR A 267 -20.17 12.78 -5.58
CA THR A 267 -19.83 11.74 -6.56
C THR A 267 -21.11 11.05 -7.03
N PRO A 268 -21.08 10.24 -8.11
CA PRO A 268 -22.26 9.47 -8.53
C PRO A 268 -22.83 8.59 -7.41
N GLU A 269 -21.99 7.98 -6.59
CA GLU A 269 -22.38 7.09 -5.49
C GLU A 269 -22.75 7.86 -4.21
N PHE A 270 -22.22 9.08 -4.04
CA PHE A 270 -22.43 9.94 -2.87
C PHE A 270 -22.91 11.34 -3.29
N PRO A 271 -24.19 11.48 -3.70
CA PRO A 271 -24.72 12.75 -4.20
C PRO A 271 -24.83 13.85 -3.14
N ASN A 272 -24.89 13.47 -1.86
CA ASN A 272 -24.88 14.41 -0.74
C ASN A 272 -23.46 14.84 -0.31
N GLY A 273 -22.44 14.32 -1.00
CA GLY A 273 -21.04 14.58 -0.70
C GLY A 273 -20.44 13.55 0.27
N THR A 274 -19.16 13.29 0.07
CA THR A 274 -18.32 12.50 0.96
C THR A 274 -16.87 12.98 0.84
N TYR A 275 -16.04 12.68 1.83
CA TYR A 275 -14.61 12.77 1.62
C TYR A 275 -14.16 11.60 0.75
N ALA A 276 -13.42 11.87 -0.31
CA ALA A 276 -12.98 10.86 -1.28
C ALA A 276 -11.48 10.99 -1.55
N TYR A 277 -10.81 9.85 -1.61
CA TYR A 277 -9.43 9.76 -2.07
C TYR A 277 -9.37 9.65 -3.59
N PHE A 278 -8.29 10.16 -4.17
CA PHE A 278 -8.03 10.02 -5.59
C PHE A 278 -6.64 9.40 -5.82
N LEU A 279 -6.60 8.35 -6.64
CA LEU A 279 -5.36 7.95 -7.29
C LEU A 279 -5.01 8.99 -8.35
N THR A 280 -3.75 9.42 -8.43
CA THR A 280 -3.32 10.49 -9.34
C THR A 280 -2.24 10.03 -10.31
N ASN A 281 -2.10 10.73 -11.42
CA ASN A 281 -1.07 10.43 -12.42
C ASN A 281 0.35 10.82 -11.98
N LYS A 282 0.46 11.63 -10.92
CA LYS A 282 1.72 12.08 -10.33
C LYS A 282 1.77 11.73 -8.84
N TRP A 283 2.96 11.80 -8.27
CA TRP A 283 3.18 11.45 -6.87
C TRP A 283 2.35 12.32 -5.91
N PRO A 284 1.75 11.73 -4.86
CA PRO A 284 1.69 10.29 -4.64
C PRO A 284 0.60 9.67 -5.53
N VAL A 285 0.95 8.64 -6.30
CA VAL A 285 -0.02 7.98 -7.20
C VAL A 285 -1.14 7.32 -6.39
N VAL A 286 -0.77 6.69 -5.28
CA VAL A 286 -1.69 6.18 -4.27
C VAL A 286 -1.49 7.01 -3.00
N PRO A 287 -2.56 7.52 -2.36
CA PRO A 287 -2.48 8.34 -1.15
C PRO A 287 -1.56 7.82 -0.04
N ARG A 288 -0.95 8.75 0.72
CA ARG A 288 0.03 8.47 1.78
C ARG A 288 -0.46 8.74 3.19
N TYR A 289 -1.69 9.25 3.33
CA TYR A 289 -2.32 9.57 4.60
C TYR A 289 -3.80 9.20 4.58
N PHE A 290 -4.31 8.90 5.77
CA PHE A 290 -5.71 8.68 6.07
C PHE A 290 -6.32 9.94 6.68
N ARG A 291 -7.51 10.30 6.21
CA ARG A 291 -8.37 11.38 6.69
C ARG A 291 -9.17 10.94 7.91
N GLY A 292 -9.58 9.67 7.97
CA GLY A 292 -10.23 9.03 9.11
C GLY A 292 -9.26 8.17 9.92
N THR A 293 -9.82 7.35 10.82
CA THR A 293 -9.06 6.36 11.59
C THR A 293 -9.02 5.03 10.80
N PRO A 294 -7.85 4.59 10.31
CA PRO A 294 -7.76 3.38 9.51
C PRO A 294 -7.93 2.11 10.35
N ALA A 295 -8.66 1.13 9.81
CA ALA A 295 -8.55 -0.26 10.24
C ALA A 295 -7.22 -0.89 9.76
N GLU A 296 -6.84 -2.01 10.35
CA GLU A 296 -5.65 -2.75 9.90
C GLU A 296 -6.01 -3.71 8.76
N LEU A 297 -5.42 -3.48 7.58
CA LEU A 297 -5.65 -4.29 6.36
C LEU A 297 -4.58 -5.36 6.16
N ARG A 298 -4.17 -6.03 7.24
CA ARG A 298 -3.26 -7.16 7.18
C ARG A 298 -3.83 -8.35 7.89
N SER A 299 -3.89 -9.48 7.20
CA SER A 299 -4.15 -10.75 7.84
C SER A 299 -2.95 -11.10 8.73
N GLU A 300 -3.14 -11.14 10.05
CA GLU A 300 -2.23 -11.87 10.93
C GLU A 300 -2.36 -13.38 10.64
N THR A 301 -1.69 -13.85 9.60
CA THR A 301 -1.51 -15.29 9.36
C THR A 301 -0.02 -15.61 9.38
N ARG A 302 0.63 -15.29 10.50
CA ARG A 302 1.74 -16.12 10.96
C ARG A 302 1.16 -17.33 11.71
N GLY A 303 1.02 -18.45 11.01
CA GLY A 303 1.02 -19.78 11.64
C GLY A 303 -0.33 -20.39 12.02
N GLN A 304 -1.14 -20.79 11.04
CA GLN A 304 -2.04 -21.94 11.18
C GLN A 304 -2.03 -22.81 9.91
N GLN A 305 -0.84 -23.14 9.42
CA GLN A 305 -0.65 -24.31 8.54
C GLN A 305 0.53 -25.11 9.10
N GLY A 306 0.23 -25.89 10.13
CA GLY A 306 1.21 -26.74 10.79
C GLY A 306 0.58 -27.41 12.00
N GLN A 307 0.22 -28.68 11.85
CA GLN A 307 -0.36 -29.60 12.85
C GLN A 307 -1.89 -29.72 12.88
N ARG A 308 -2.46 -30.27 11.80
CA ARG A 308 -3.41 -31.36 11.96
C ARG A 308 -2.69 -32.66 11.60
N ARG A 309 -1.94 -33.21 12.57
CA ARG A 309 -1.54 -34.61 12.51
C ARG A 309 -2.70 -35.43 13.06
N ASP A 310 -3.26 -36.26 12.20
CA ASP A 310 -4.25 -37.28 12.54
C ASP A 310 -3.83 -38.08 13.78
N GLY A 311 -4.58 -37.88 14.86
CA GLY A 311 -4.51 -38.72 16.04
C GLY A 311 -5.25 -40.03 15.81
N ARG A 312 -4.70 -40.93 14.99
CA ARG A 312 -5.06 -42.36 15.02
C ARG A 312 -3.89 -43.15 15.58
N ARG A 313 -3.92 -43.41 16.89
CA ARG A 313 -3.06 -44.40 17.55
C ARG A 313 -3.54 -45.81 17.15
N PRO A 314 -2.66 -46.71 16.67
CA PRO A 314 -3.00 -48.12 16.57
C PRO A 314 -2.93 -48.79 17.97
N PRO A 315 -3.71 -49.85 18.22
CA PRO A 315 -3.76 -50.51 19.51
C PRO A 315 -2.46 -51.31 19.78
N ARG A 316 -1.92 -51.15 20.99
CA ARG A 316 -0.81 -51.99 21.49
C ARG A 316 -1.34 -53.39 21.81
N ARG A 317 -0.79 -54.41 21.13
CA ARG A 317 -0.88 -55.80 21.57
C ARG A 317 -0.01 -55.99 22.82
N GLY A 318 -0.58 -56.65 23.82
CA GLY A 318 0.13 -57.05 25.03
C GLY A 318 1.09 -58.22 24.79
N ARG A 319 2.10 -58.27 25.67
CA ARG A 319 2.61 -59.45 26.36
C ARG A 319 3.15 -58.97 27.70
#